data_AF-U2RVP5-F1
#
_entry.id   AF-U2RVP5-F1
#
_cell.length_a   1.000
_cell.length_b   1.000
_cell.length_c   1.000
_cell.angle_alpha   90.00
_cell.angle_beta   90.00
_cell.angle_gamma   90.00
#
_symmetry.space_group_name_H-M   'P 1'
#
loop_
_entity.id
_entity.type
_entity.pdbx_description
1 polymer ?
#
loop_
_entity_poly.entity_id
_entity_poly.type
_entity_poly.pdbx_seq_one_letter_code
_entity_poly.pdbx_strand_id
1 'polypeptide(L)'
;MDLPAPDVLDRLADRGWPALEREALGPWTLRAADGVTNRANSALALGEDRDIREAVDAAERWYASRGLPAVFQLSPAAPPALAPELERRGYRRHSATDIRVADRATVVSRPAARDAAGDIAVATSPSSGWLDTWWAVDGRGGDAERRTVERILAGGPALYAWAGR
;
A
#
# COMPACT_ATOMS: atom_id res chain seq x y z
N MET A 1 -10.18 -12.89 19.30
CA MET A 1 -10.70 -12.51 17.97
C MET A 1 -9.96 -13.37 16.97
N ASP A 2 -10.68 -14.02 16.06
CA ASP A 2 -10.06 -14.68 14.92
C ASP A 2 -9.53 -13.63 13.94
N LEU A 3 -8.26 -13.77 13.54
CA LEU A 3 -7.67 -12.85 12.59
C LEU A 3 -8.29 -13.06 11.21
N PRO A 4 -8.59 -11.98 10.46
CA PRO A 4 -8.98 -12.11 9.06
C PRO A 4 -7.91 -12.84 8.25
N ALA A 5 -8.34 -13.54 7.20
CA ALA A 5 -7.41 -14.20 6.29
C ALA A 5 -6.41 -13.17 5.68
N PRO A 6 -5.15 -13.56 5.43
CA PRO A 6 -4.13 -12.64 4.95
C PRO A 6 -4.49 -11.93 3.62
N ASP A 7 -5.15 -12.63 2.70
CA ASP A 7 -5.58 -12.07 1.41
C ASP A 7 -6.66 -10.99 1.59
N VAL A 8 -7.54 -11.13 2.59
CA VAL A 8 -8.52 -10.11 2.97
C VAL A 8 -7.79 -8.85 3.45
N LEU A 9 -6.77 -9.00 4.30
CA LEU A 9 -5.97 -7.87 4.79
C LEU A 9 -5.21 -7.18 3.67
N ASP A 10 -4.62 -7.93 2.74
CA ASP A 10 -3.92 -7.37 1.58
C ASP A 10 -4.84 -6.56 0.67
N ARG A 11 -6.04 -7.08 0.38
CA ARG A 11 -7.05 -6.37 -0.42
C ARG A 11 -7.56 -5.11 0.28
N LEU A 12 -7.70 -5.13 1.61
CA LEU A 12 -8.06 -3.94 2.38
C LEU A 12 -6.95 -2.90 2.35
N ALA A 13 -5.68 -3.31 2.51
CA ALA A 13 -4.53 -2.42 2.45
C ALA A 13 -4.39 -1.76 1.06
N ASP A 14 -4.62 -2.53 0.00
CA ASP A 14 -4.65 -2.04 -1.37
C ASP A 14 -5.77 -1.02 -1.61
N ARG A 15 -6.98 -1.29 -1.10
CA ARG A 15 -8.11 -0.33 -1.19
C ARG A 15 -7.88 0.95 -0.38
N GLY A 16 -7.14 0.88 0.71
CA GLY A 16 -6.82 2.04 1.55
C GLY A 16 -5.73 2.95 0.99
N TRP A 17 -4.99 2.49 -0.03
CA TRP A 17 -3.94 3.26 -0.70
C TRP A 17 -3.89 2.89 -2.19
N PRO A 18 -4.90 3.30 -2.97
CA PRO A 18 -5.11 2.79 -4.31
C PRO A 18 -4.05 3.29 -5.30
N ALA A 19 -3.57 2.39 -6.15
CA ALA A 19 -2.78 2.76 -7.32
C ALA A 19 -3.62 3.48 -8.38
N LEU A 20 -2.99 4.36 -9.15
CA LEU A 20 -3.64 5.16 -10.19
C LEU A 20 -3.86 4.36 -11.48
N GLU A 21 -2.98 3.40 -11.73
CA GLU A 21 -3.10 2.42 -12.80
C GLU A 21 -3.08 1.01 -12.22
N ARG A 22 -3.93 0.15 -12.76
CA ARG A 22 -4.13 -1.21 -12.29
C ARG A 22 -4.36 -2.16 -13.46
N GLU A 23 -3.75 -3.32 -13.42
CA GLU A 23 -4.00 -4.39 -14.40
C GLU A 23 -4.11 -5.74 -13.69
N ALA A 24 -5.09 -6.55 -14.08
CA ALA A 24 -5.22 -7.91 -13.58
C ALA A 24 -4.22 -8.81 -14.30
N LEU A 25 -3.48 -9.61 -13.54
CA LEU A 25 -2.61 -10.67 -14.04
C LEU A 25 -2.99 -11.97 -13.33
N GLY A 26 -4.04 -12.63 -13.84
CA GLY A 26 -4.64 -13.76 -13.14
C GLY A 26 -5.15 -13.33 -11.75
N PRO A 27 -4.73 -13.99 -10.66
CA PRO A 27 -5.13 -13.61 -9.31
C PRO A 27 -4.29 -12.45 -8.75
N TRP A 28 -3.27 -11.99 -9.48
CA TRP A 28 -2.44 -10.86 -9.10
C TRP A 28 -3.04 -9.54 -9.60
N THR A 29 -2.69 -8.45 -8.92
CA THR A 29 -2.95 -7.09 -9.41
C THR A 29 -1.63 -6.35 -9.58
N LEU A 30 -1.34 -5.93 -10.81
CA LEU A 30 -0.23 -5.03 -11.12
C LEU A 30 -0.69 -3.60 -10.84
N ARG A 31 0.17 -2.79 -10.20
CA ARG A 31 -0.20 -1.49 -9.64
C ARG A 31 0.90 -0.49 -9.95
N ALA A 32 0.54 0.66 -10.51
CA ALA A 32 1.47 1.75 -10.76
C ALA A 32 0.85 3.10 -10.38
N ALA A 33 1.71 3.97 -9.87
CA ALA A 33 1.49 5.38 -9.56
C ALA A 33 2.85 6.07 -9.47
N ASP A 34 3.54 6.18 -10.62
CA ASP A 34 4.81 6.90 -10.83
C ASP A 34 5.96 6.56 -9.87
N GLY A 35 5.95 5.38 -9.23
CA GLY A 35 6.99 4.96 -8.30
C GLY A 35 6.99 5.66 -6.93
N VAL A 36 5.99 6.49 -6.62
CA VAL A 36 6.03 7.37 -5.42
C VAL A 36 5.93 6.62 -4.09
N THR A 37 5.25 5.47 -4.06
CA THR A 37 5.22 4.56 -2.89
C THR A 37 5.24 3.10 -3.32
N ASN A 38 5.83 2.23 -2.49
CA ASN A 38 5.89 0.79 -2.79
C ASN A 38 4.51 0.14 -2.88
N ARG A 39 3.55 0.53 -2.02
CA ARG A 39 2.22 -0.10 -2.00
C ARG A 39 1.45 0.15 -3.29
N ALA A 40 1.51 1.36 -3.83
CA ALA A 40 0.86 1.70 -5.10
C ALA A 40 1.69 1.32 -6.34
N ASN A 41 2.93 0.83 -6.16
CA ASN A 41 3.88 0.51 -7.24
C ASN A 41 4.49 -0.89 -7.05
N SER A 42 3.66 -1.89 -6.77
CA SER A 42 4.10 -3.28 -6.62
C SER A 42 3.02 -4.27 -7.05
N ALA A 43 3.43 -5.41 -7.60
CA ALA A 43 2.54 -6.51 -7.91
C ALA A 43 1.99 -7.07 -6.59
N LEU A 44 0.67 -6.96 -6.41
CA LEU A 44 -0.04 -7.67 -5.36
C LEU A 44 -0.20 -9.12 -5.80
N ALA A 45 0.71 -9.97 -5.34
CA ALA A 45 0.81 -11.35 -5.79
C ALA A 45 -0.03 -12.28 -4.90
N LEU A 46 -1.34 -12.35 -5.14
CA LEU A 46 -2.25 -13.24 -4.41
C LEU A 46 -2.52 -14.50 -5.22
N GLY A 47 -2.38 -15.68 -4.63
CA GLY A 47 -2.73 -16.95 -5.30
C GLY A 47 -1.95 -17.24 -6.59
N GLU A 48 -2.25 -18.39 -7.19
CA GLU A 48 -1.53 -18.92 -8.37
C GLU A 48 -2.53 -19.55 -9.34
N ASP A 49 -2.47 -19.15 -10.62
CA ASP A 49 -3.27 -19.74 -11.71
C ASP A 49 -2.44 -20.11 -12.95
N ARG A 50 -1.11 -19.93 -12.87
CA ARG A 50 -0.14 -20.18 -13.94
C ARG A 50 1.24 -20.44 -13.34
N ASP A 51 2.19 -20.84 -14.19
CA ASP A 51 3.58 -21.00 -13.78
C ASP A 51 4.14 -19.69 -13.20
N ILE A 52 4.81 -19.80 -12.05
CA ILE A 52 5.31 -18.64 -11.31
C ILE A 52 6.31 -17.81 -12.11
N ARG A 53 7.12 -18.43 -12.99
CA ARG A 53 8.11 -17.73 -13.80
C ARG A 53 7.41 -16.91 -14.88
N GLU A 54 6.35 -17.45 -15.48
CA GLU A 54 5.54 -16.72 -16.46
C GLU A 54 4.83 -15.52 -15.82
N ALA A 55 4.32 -15.67 -14.59
CA ALA A 55 3.72 -14.57 -13.84
C ALA A 55 4.74 -13.46 -13.52
N VAL A 56 5.93 -13.84 -13.04
CA VAL A 56 7.02 -12.87 -12.77
C VAL A 56 7.48 -12.18 -14.06
N ASP A 57 7.69 -12.92 -15.14
CA ASP A 57 8.07 -12.37 -16.45
C ASP A 57 7.04 -11.35 -16.97
N ALA A 58 5.74 -11.65 -16.81
CA ALA A 58 4.68 -10.75 -17.22
C ALA A 58 4.65 -9.47 -16.39
N ALA A 59 4.80 -9.58 -15.06
CA ALA A 59 4.90 -8.43 -14.18
C ALA A 59 6.13 -7.57 -14.52
N GLU A 60 7.30 -8.19 -14.72
CA GLU A 60 8.55 -7.50 -15.09
C GLU A 60 8.39 -6.70 -16.39
N ARG A 61 7.81 -7.29 -17.43
CA ARG A 61 7.52 -6.57 -18.69
C ARG A 61 6.57 -5.40 -18.49
N TRP A 62 5.56 -5.56 -17.65
CA TRP A 62 4.57 -4.54 -17.37
C TRP A 62 5.15 -3.33 -16.63
N TYR A 63 6.04 -3.54 -15.65
CA TYR A 63 6.74 -2.44 -14.98
C TYR A 63 7.78 -1.80 -15.90
N ALA A 64 8.52 -2.60 -16.68
CA ALA A 64 9.53 -2.09 -17.62
C ALA A 64 8.94 -1.18 -18.70
N SER A 65 7.74 -1.50 -19.23
CA SER A 65 7.06 -0.64 -20.23
C SER A 65 6.65 0.73 -19.67
N ARG A 66 6.64 0.89 -18.34
CA ARG A 66 6.37 2.14 -17.62
C ARG A 66 7.64 2.81 -17.09
N GLY A 67 8.82 2.25 -17.39
CA GLY A 67 10.08 2.74 -16.84
C GLY A 67 10.20 2.57 -15.32
N LEU A 68 9.43 1.65 -14.73
CA LEU A 68 9.41 1.38 -13.30
C LEU A 68 10.15 0.06 -12.99
N PRO A 69 10.80 -0.06 -11.82
CA PRO A 69 11.28 -1.35 -11.35
C PRO A 69 10.09 -2.24 -10.99
N ALA A 70 10.19 -3.53 -11.28
CA ALA A 70 9.24 -4.49 -10.75
C ALA A 70 9.46 -4.65 -9.25
N VAL A 71 8.39 -4.53 -8.47
CA VAL A 71 8.37 -4.77 -7.02
C VAL A 71 7.23 -5.72 -6.75
N PHE A 72 7.40 -6.65 -5.80
CA PHE A 72 6.39 -7.66 -5.46
C PHE A 72 6.03 -7.54 -3.99
N GLN A 73 4.73 -7.42 -3.70
CA GLN A 73 4.22 -7.51 -2.33
C GLN A 73 4.07 -8.98 -1.97
N LEU A 74 4.88 -9.43 -1.00
CA LEU A 74 4.80 -10.77 -0.43
C LEU A 74 4.08 -10.72 0.91
N SER A 75 3.07 -11.57 1.04
CA SER A 75 2.34 -11.83 2.28
C SER A 75 2.16 -13.35 2.44
N PRO A 76 1.63 -13.82 3.58
CA PRO A 76 1.25 -15.24 3.70
C PRO A 76 0.22 -15.74 2.67
N ALA A 77 -0.46 -14.85 1.93
CA ALA A 77 -1.37 -15.20 0.84
C ALA A 77 -0.67 -15.32 -0.54
N ALA A 78 0.61 -15.00 -0.62
CA ALA A 78 1.37 -15.14 -1.86
C ALA A 78 1.69 -16.60 -2.18
N PRO A 79 1.85 -16.96 -3.48
CA PRO A 79 2.30 -18.28 -3.87
C PRO A 79 3.61 -18.67 -3.16
N PRO A 80 3.71 -19.86 -2.55
CA PRO A 80 4.94 -20.30 -1.86
C PRO A 80 6.17 -20.31 -2.77
N ALA A 81 5.98 -20.53 -4.08
CA ALA A 81 7.04 -20.56 -5.07
C ALA A 81 7.57 -19.16 -5.45
N LEU A 82 6.86 -18.08 -5.11
CA LEU A 82 7.23 -16.73 -5.53
C LEU A 82 8.52 -16.24 -4.90
N ALA A 83 8.67 -16.38 -3.57
CA ALA A 83 9.86 -15.89 -2.89
C ALA A 83 11.15 -16.55 -3.40
N PRO A 84 11.23 -17.90 -3.54
CA PRO A 84 12.39 -18.56 -4.16
C PRO A 84 12.67 -18.11 -5.60
N GLU A 85 11.63 -17.90 -6.41
CA GLU A 85 11.80 -17.47 -7.79
C GLU A 85 12.36 -16.03 -7.88
N LEU A 86 11.87 -15.13 -7.02
CA LEU A 86 12.41 -13.77 -6.91
C LEU A 86 13.86 -13.78 -6.42
N GLU A 87 14.19 -14.59 -5.40
CA GLU A 87 15.57 -14.73 -4.92
C GLU A 87 16.51 -15.25 -6.02
N ARG A 88 16.07 -16.23 -6.82
CA ARG A 88 16.82 -16.75 -7.98
C ARG A 88 17.10 -15.67 -9.03
N ARG A 89 16.21 -14.69 -9.17
CA ARG A 89 16.34 -13.54 -10.09
C ARG A 89 17.13 -12.37 -9.49
N GLY A 90 17.61 -12.49 -8.25
CA GLY A 90 18.42 -11.46 -7.59
C GLY A 90 17.60 -10.37 -6.89
N TYR A 91 16.30 -10.56 -6.71
CA TYR A 91 15.49 -9.64 -5.89
C TYR A 91 15.94 -9.68 -4.44
N ARG A 92 15.78 -8.55 -3.77
CA ARG A 92 16.07 -8.40 -2.34
C ARG A 92 14.82 -7.98 -1.59
N ARG A 93 14.67 -8.52 -0.39
CA ARG A 93 13.61 -8.13 0.54
C ARG A 93 13.86 -6.70 1.00
N HIS A 94 12.83 -5.88 0.99
CA HIS A 94 12.83 -4.54 1.57
C HIS A 94 11.44 -4.22 2.14
N SER A 95 11.35 -3.13 2.91
CA SER A 95 10.07 -2.61 3.44
C SER A 95 9.24 -3.66 4.20
N ALA A 96 9.87 -4.35 5.15
CA ALA A 96 9.16 -5.24 6.08
C ALA A 96 8.02 -4.47 6.75
N THR A 97 6.81 -5.02 6.69
CA THR A 97 5.58 -4.36 7.11
C THR A 97 4.79 -5.28 8.04
N ASP A 98 4.47 -4.79 9.23
CA ASP A 98 3.54 -5.48 10.13
C ASP A 98 2.10 -5.04 9.85
N ILE A 99 1.21 -6.02 9.67
CA ILE A 99 -0.23 -5.76 9.67
C ILE A 99 -0.77 -5.94 11.09
N ARG A 100 -1.32 -4.86 11.65
CA ARG A 100 -1.90 -4.85 13.00
C ARG A 100 -3.42 -4.83 12.92
N VAL A 101 -4.06 -5.78 13.60
CA VAL A 101 -5.52 -5.93 13.63
C VAL A 101 -5.99 -5.73 15.07
N ALA A 102 -7.07 -4.98 15.25
CA ALA A 102 -7.71 -4.76 16.53
C ALA A 102 -9.23 -4.75 16.39
N ASP A 103 -9.93 -5.22 17.42
CA ASP A 103 -11.39 -5.12 17.49
C ASP A 103 -11.81 -3.66 17.68
N ARG A 104 -12.78 -3.20 16.88
CA ARG A 104 -13.25 -1.82 16.97
C ARG A 104 -13.84 -1.49 18.35
N ALA A 105 -14.64 -2.40 18.93
CA ALA A 105 -15.24 -2.15 20.24
C ALA A 105 -14.19 -2.10 21.35
N THR A 106 -13.15 -2.93 21.24
CA THR A 106 -11.96 -2.89 22.11
C THR A 106 -11.19 -1.58 21.95
N VAL A 107 -10.97 -1.09 20.72
CA VAL A 107 -10.29 0.19 20.50
C VAL A 107 -11.10 1.35 21.08
N VAL A 108 -12.42 1.36 20.90
CA VAL A 108 -13.30 2.43 21.41
C VAL A 108 -13.47 2.38 22.93
N SER A 109 -13.44 1.19 23.55
CA SER A 109 -13.59 1.04 25.00
C SER A 109 -12.32 1.40 25.78
N ARG A 110 -11.17 1.54 25.11
CA ARG A 110 -9.95 2.00 25.75
C ARG A 110 -10.13 3.45 26.22
N PRO A 111 -9.73 3.78 27.46
CA PRO A 111 -9.73 5.16 27.90
C PRO A 111 -8.88 5.97 26.93
N ALA A 112 -9.47 6.99 26.31
CA ALA A 112 -8.72 7.91 25.47
C ALA A 112 -7.60 8.52 26.33
N ALA A 113 -6.38 8.59 25.78
CA ALA A 113 -5.30 9.39 26.36
C ALA A 113 -5.66 10.88 26.19
N ARG A 114 -6.69 11.34 26.90
CA ARG A 114 -7.28 12.68 26.78
C ARG A 114 -6.27 13.78 27.12
N ASP A 115 -5.22 13.44 27.86
CA ASP A 115 -4.27 14.42 28.38
C ASP A 115 -3.11 14.72 27.39
N ALA A 116 -2.98 13.96 26.29
CA ALA A 116 -1.86 14.10 25.34
C ALA A 116 -2.25 14.65 23.95
N ALA A 117 -3.52 14.56 23.56
CA ALA A 117 -4.00 15.06 22.27
C ALA A 117 -4.86 16.30 22.52
N GLY A 118 -4.39 17.47 22.05
CA GLY A 118 -5.23 18.67 21.96
C GLY A 118 -6.44 18.47 21.03
N ASP A 119 -7.11 19.55 20.65
CA ASP A 119 -8.25 19.48 19.73
C ASP A 119 -7.88 18.73 18.44
N ILE A 120 -8.58 17.61 18.19
CA ILE A 120 -8.44 16.82 16.96
C ILE A 120 -9.47 17.30 15.94
N ALA A 121 -8.98 17.81 14.83
CA ALA A 121 -9.81 18.11 13.67
C ALA A 121 -9.90 16.87 12.75
N VAL A 122 -11.06 16.68 12.13
CA VAL A 122 -11.30 15.61 11.15
C VAL A 122 -11.96 16.20 9.92
N ALA A 123 -11.46 15.85 8.73
CA ALA A 123 -12.01 16.27 7.45
C ALA A 123 -12.15 15.08 6.47
N THR A 124 -12.95 15.26 5.43
CA THR A 124 -13.13 14.28 4.33
C THR A 124 -12.17 14.50 3.16
N SER A 125 -11.35 15.54 3.22
CA SER A 125 -10.27 15.86 2.28
C SER A 125 -9.06 16.38 3.05
N PRO A 126 -7.82 16.09 2.60
CA PRO A 126 -6.63 16.57 3.30
C PRO A 126 -6.47 18.08 3.06
N SER A 127 -6.15 18.83 4.11
CA SER A 127 -5.77 20.25 3.98
C SER A 127 -4.34 20.37 3.44
N SER A 128 -3.94 21.57 2.98
CA SER A 128 -2.56 21.81 2.57
C SER A 128 -1.56 21.53 3.70
N GLY A 129 -1.86 21.99 4.93
CA GLY A 129 -1.01 21.72 6.10
C GLY A 129 -0.91 20.24 6.46
N TRP A 130 -1.99 19.48 6.28
CA TRP A 130 -1.97 18.02 6.44
C TRP A 130 -1.03 17.37 5.41
N LEU A 131 -1.16 17.77 4.13
CA LEU A 131 -0.32 17.28 3.04
C LEU A 131 1.15 17.67 3.22
N ASP A 132 1.43 18.91 3.64
CA ASP A 132 2.78 19.39 3.93
C ASP A 132 3.43 18.57 5.04
N THR A 133 2.66 18.27 6.09
CA THR A 133 3.12 17.45 7.22
C THR A 133 3.44 16.02 6.78
N TRP A 134 2.53 15.40 6.02
CA TRP A 134 2.75 14.06 5.46
C TRP A 134 3.99 14.06 4.54
N TRP A 135 4.11 15.07 3.67
CA TRP A 135 5.21 15.21 2.72
C TRP A 135 6.57 15.42 3.40
N ALA A 136 6.61 16.12 4.53
CA ALA A 136 7.85 16.33 5.28
C ALA A 136 8.45 15.03 5.84
N VAL A 137 7.64 13.98 6.02
CA VAL A 137 8.07 12.69 6.59
C VAL A 137 8.23 11.64 5.50
N ASP A 138 7.18 11.44 4.70
CA ASP A 138 7.08 10.35 3.73
C ASP A 138 7.34 10.79 2.28
N GLY A 139 7.33 12.11 2.02
CA GLY A 139 7.53 12.67 0.69
C GLY A 139 8.90 12.35 0.11
N ARG A 140 8.90 11.93 -1.16
CA ARG A 140 10.09 11.66 -1.97
C ARG A 140 9.88 12.26 -3.36
N GLY A 141 10.93 12.86 -3.92
CA GLY A 141 10.84 13.56 -5.21
C GLY A 141 10.43 15.02 -5.05
N GLY A 142 9.76 15.57 -6.05
CA GLY A 142 9.32 16.96 -6.13
C GLY A 142 7.81 17.10 -6.38
N ASP A 143 7.42 18.18 -7.03
CA ASP A 143 6.01 18.55 -7.20
C ASP A 143 5.21 17.53 -8.02
N ALA A 144 5.86 16.80 -8.92
CA ALA A 144 5.20 15.76 -9.71
C ALA A 144 4.76 14.59 -8.83
N GLU A 145 5.69 14.07 -8.02
CA GLU A 145 5.45 12.98 -7.08
C GLU A 145 4.42 13.38 -6.01
N ARG A 146 4.46 14.66 -5.58
CA ARG A 146 3.47 15.22 -4.67
C ARG A 146 2.06 15.18 -5.24
N ARG A 147 1.87 15.62 -6.49
CA ARG A 147 0.57 15.52 -7.17
C ARG A 147 0.10 14.08 -7.32
N THR A 148 1.01 13.14 -7.57
CA THR A 148 0.67 11.72 -7.65
C THR A 148 0.18 11.18 -6.30
N VAL A 149 0.85 11.52 -5.18
CA VAL A 149 0.38 11.15 -3.85
C VAL A 149 -0.98 11.77 -3.52
N GLU A 150 -1.20 13.04 -3.83
CA GLU A 150 -2.49 13.71 -3.60
C GLU A 150 -3.64 12.97 -4.32
N ARG A 151 -3.39 12.50 -5.54
CA ARG A 151 -4.36 11.66 -6.28
C ARG A 151 -4.58 10.29 -5.65
N ILE A 152 -3.53 9.66 -5.11
CA ILE A 152 -3.68 8.40 -4.37
C ILE A 152 -4.54 8.60 -3.12
N LEU A 153 -4.24 9.64 -2.34
CA LEU A 153 -4.98 9.98 -1.12
C LEU A 153 -6.46 10.22 -1.42
N ALA A 154 -6.78 10.92 -2.51
CA ALA A 154 -8.15 11.17 -2.95
C ALA A 154 -8.81 9.97 -3.67
N GLY A 155 -8.07 8.88 -3.91
CA GLY A 155 -8.52 7.75 -4.73
C GLY A 155 -9.50 6.80 -4.05
N GLY A 156 -9.84 7.03 -2.78
CA GLY A 156 -10.80 6.20 -2.04
C GLY A 156 -11.42 6.92 -0.84
N PRO A 157 -12.45 6.31 -0.20
CA PRO A 157 -13.06 6.88 1.00
C PRO A 157 -12.07 6.94 2.15
N ALA A 158 -11.77 8.15 2.63
CA ALA A 158 -10.85 8.38 3.73
C ALA A 158 -11.33 9.54 4.61
N LEU A 159 -10.85 9.55 5.85
CA LEU A 159 -10.92 10.68 6.76
C LEU A 159 -9.49 11.08 7.12
N TYR A 160 -9.27 12.39 7.24
CA TYR A 160 -7.98 12.98 7.55
C TYR A 160 -8.09 13.65 8.90
N ALA A 161 -7.28 13.20 9.86
CA ALA A 161 -7.24 13.73 11.20
C ALA A 161 -5.88 14.37 11.50
N TRP A 162 -5.88 15.45 12.27
CA TRP A 162 -4.67 16.09 12.77
C TRP A 162 -4.91 16.73 14.13
N ALA A 163 -3.83 16.90 14.89
CA ALA A 163 -3.80 17.62 16.15
C ALA A 163 -3.05 18.94 15.96
N GLY A 164 -3.54 20.01 16.59
CA GLY A 164 -2.97 21.36 16.44
C GLY A 164 -3.70 22.21 15.40
N ARG A 165 -3.42 23.51 15.41
CA ARG A 165 -3.95 24.47 14.42
C ARG A 165 -3.13 24.42 13.14
#